data_AF-A0A3B9LI55-F1
#
_entry.id   AF-A0A3B9LI55-F1
#
_cell.length_a   1.000
_cell.length_b   1.000
_cell.length_c   1.000
_cell.angle_alpha   90.00
_cell.angle_beta   90.00
_cell.angle_gamma   90.00
#
_symmetry.space_group_name_H-M   'P 1'
#
loop_
_entity.id
_entity.type
_entity.pdbx_description
1 polymer ?
#
loop_
_entity_poly.entity_id
_entity_poly.type
_entity_poly.pdbx_seq_one_letter_code
_entity_poly.pdbx_strand_id
1 'polypeptide(L)'
;MLVAALTVVTVLGWFSQTSLAYSLEGQEWPAGTTVVLQLGLGSAFRTLQDGNTSWDTAASPALDMWNVVMQRLHFSGVVNSSTPIASGDGINSVVFSNSVFGQSFGSGTLAVTYYRSSGSTMSESDTLFNRAESFDSYRGALQYGVYDIRRILLHELGHALGLAHPDDNGQNVVAIMNSNISDLYTLQTDDISGAQYLYGAPTSTTTTAKIYWQNSSTGERQIWLMNGTVHTATASLGIVPTQWNISTSADFNGDGKVGIV
;
A
#
# COMPACT_ATOMS: atom_id res chain seq x y z
N MET A 1 -1.42 14.31 -16.25
CA MET A 1 -0.73 14.96 -15.12
C MET A 1 0.23 13.97 -14.56
N LEU A 2 1.40 14.47 -14.19
CA LEU A 2 2.55 13.66 -13.83
C LEU A 2 2.55 13.38 -12.34
N VAL A 3 2.98 12.19 -12.00
CA VAL A 3 3.59 11.92 -10.71
C VAL A 3 5.10 11.82 -10.96
N ALA A 4 5.95 12.28 -10.04
CA ALA A 4 7.38 12.38 -10.30
C ALA A 4 8.21 12.13 -9.05
N ALA A 5 9.25 11.31 -9.15
CA ALA A 5 10.34 11.27 -8.16
C ALA A 5 11.46 12.25 -8.58
N LEU A 6 12.08 12.93 -7.62
CA LEU A 6 13.28 13.75 -7.86
C LEU A 6 14.51 13.11 -7.21
N THR A 7 15.41 12.60 -8.04
CA THR A 7 16.68 11.98 -7.64
C THR A 7 17.85 12.98 -7.64
N VAL A 8 18.73 12.93 -6.63
CA VAL A 8 20.10 13.47 -6.73
C VAL A 8 21.06 12.30 -6.89
N VAL A 9 21.53 12.09 -8.12
CA VAL A 9 22.47 11.01 -8.51
C VAL A 9 23.91 11.54 -8.54
N THR A 10 24.84 10.78 -7.96
CA THR A 10 26.25 10.79 -8.36
C THR A 10 26.50 9.62 -9.32
N VAL A 11 26.77 9.92 -10.60
CA VAL A 11 26.92 9.01 -11.77
C VAL A 11 28.18 8.13 -11.61
N LEU A 12 28.36 6.88 -12.09
CA LEU A 12 28.06 6.22 -13.38
C LEU A 12 28.02 4.69 -13.26
N GLY A 13 27.10 4.06 -14.00
CA GLY A 13 27.16 2.64 -14.39
C GLY A 13 26.14 2.35 -15.49
N TRP A 14 26.59 1.86 -16.65
CA TRP A 14 25.71 1.42 -17.74
C TRP A 14 25.28 -0.03 -17.46
N PHE A 15 23.98 -0.32 -17.50
CA PHE A 15 23.46 -1.69 -17.41
C PHE A 15 22.56 -2.00 -18.61
N SER A 16 22.75 -3.22 -19.16
CA SER A 16 21.90 -3.81 -20.19
C SER A 16 20.50 -4.11 -19.63
N GLN A 17 19.44 -3.66 -20.32
CA GLN A 17 18.06 -3.95 -19.93
C GLN A 17 17.72 -5.43 -20.21
N THR A 18 17.57 -6.23 -19.16
CA THR A 18 16.69 -7.41 -19.19
C THR A 18 15.24 -6.93 -19.10
N SER A 19 14.34 -7.40 -19.98
CA SER A 19 12.92 -7.03 -19.94
C SER A 19 12.23 -7.65 -18.72
N LEU A 20 12.30 -6.97 -17.58
CA LEU A 20 11.49 -7.29 -16.41
C LEU A 20 10.09 -6.69 -16.60
N ALA A 21 9.08 -7.33 -16.04
CA ALA A 21 7.68 -6.85 -16.04
C ALA A 21 7.43 -5.85 -14.91
N TYR A 22 8.40 -4.96 -14.67
CA TYR A 22 8.37 -3.85 -13.71
C TYR A 22 9.65 -3.01 -13.91
N SER A 23 9.67 -1.79 -13.36
CA SER A 23 10.85 -0.89 -13.36
C SER A 23 11.29 -0.53 -11.95
N LEU A 24 12.59 -0.33 -11.74
CA LEU A 24 13.19 -0.07 -10.42
C LEU A 24 14.02 1.22 -10.45
N GLU A 25 14.01 1.97 -9.35
CA GLU A 25 14.88 3.14 -9.13
C GLU A 25 16.35 2.73 -8.92
N GLY A 26 16.56 1.50 -8.44
CA GLY A 26 17.88 0.96 -8.09
C GLY A 26 18.29 1.20 -6.63
N GLN A 27 17.45 1.88 -5.85
CA GLN A 27 17.57 2.00 -4.40
C GLN A 27 16.43 1.23 -3.73
N GLU A 28 16.70 0.62 -2.58
CA GLU A 28 15.75 -0.16 -1.79
C GLU A 28 16.06 -0.05 -0.30
N TRP A 29 15.07 -0.33 0.55
CA TRP A 29 15.28 -0.43 1.99
C TRP A 29 15.92 -1.78 2.36
N PRO A 30 16.66 -1.85 3.48
CA PRO A 30 17.10 -3.13 4.03
C PRO A 30 15.92 -4.07 4.28
N ALA A 31 16.08 -5.35 3.95
CA ALA A 31 15.05 -6.36 4.21
C ALA A 31 14.71 -6.45 5.72
N GLY A 32 13.42 -6.53 6.03
CA GLY A 32 12.86 -6.52 7.39
C GLY A 32 12.57 -5.12 7.95
N THR A 33 12.80 -4.06 7.16
CA THR A 33 12.51 -2.69 7.60
C THR A 33 11.01 -2.46 7.81
N THR A 34 10.68 -1.78 8.90
CA THR A 34 9.38 -1.11 9.04
C THR A 34 9.58 0.38 8.76
N VAL A 35 9.05 0.86 7.65
CA VAL A 35 9.13 2.28 7.27
C VAL A 35 7.98 2.99 7.97
N VAL A 36 8.32 3.79 8.99
CA VAL A 36 7.33 4.57 9.73
C VAL A 36 7.14 5.92 9.04
N LEU A 37 5.94 6.15 8.51
CA LEU A 37 5.51 7.37 7.85
C LEU A 37 4.78 8.29 8.83
N GLN A 38 5.23 9.53 8.92
CA GLN A 38 4.58 10.61 9.67
C GLN A 38 3.56 11.28 8.76
N LEU A 39 2.28 10.89 8.86
CA LEU A 39 1.20 11.46 8.07
C LEU A 39 0.76 12.76 8.72
N GLY A 40 1.14 13.88 8.10
CA GLY A 40 0.83 15.25 8.52
C GLY A 40 0.03 16.01 7.45
N LEU A 41 -0.88 15.33 6.73
CA LEU A 41 -1.78 15.95 5.75
C LEU A 41 -2.93 16.70 6.44
N GLY A 42 -3.33 16.23 7.63
CA GLY A 42 -4.23 16.94 8.54
C GLY A 42 -5.71 16.91 8.14
N SER A 43 -6.49 17.86 8.69
CA SER A 43 -7.93 17.94 8.42
C SER A 43 -8.22 18.36 6.98
N ALA A 44 -9.28 17.78 6.40
CA ALA A 44 -9.82 18.22 5.12
C ALA A 44 -10.66 19.50 5.22
N PHE A 45 -11.06 19.92 6.44
CA PHE A 45 -11.98 21.04 6.69
C PHE A 45 -13.35 20.92 5.99
N ARG A 46 -13.63 19.75 5.41
CA ARG A 46 -14.88 19.36 4.75
C ARG A 46 -15.00 17.84 4.81
N THR A 47 -16.18 17.33 4.49
CA THR A 47 -16.35 15.91 4.17
C THR A 47 -15.85 15.67 2.74
N LEU A 48 -14.97 14.68 2.59
CA LEU A 48 -14.48 14.16 1.32
C LEU A 48 -15.54 13.25 0.68
N GLN A 49 -15.40 12.93 -0.60
CA GLN A 49 -16.38 12.13 -1.33
C GLN A 49 -16.54 10.71 -0.76
N ASP A 50 -15.50 10.16 -0.14
CA ASP A 50 -15.56 8.86 0.54
C ASP A 50 -16.01 8.95 2.02
N GLY A 51 -16.45 10.12 2.48
CA GLY A 51 -16.97 10.36 3.82
C GLY A 51 -15.92 10.74 4.86
N ASN A 52 -14.63 10.68 4.54
CA ASN A 52 -13.57 11.10 5.47
C ASN A 52 -13.57 12.61 5.71
N THR A 53 -13.07 13.02 6.87
CA THR A 53 -12.83 14.43 7.23
C THR A 53 -11.36 14.75 7.51
N SER A 54 -10.50 13.73 7.47
CA SER A 54 -9.05 13.82 7.60
C SER A 54 -8.40 13.28 6.33
N TRP A 55 -7.43 14.03 5.81
CA TRP A 55 -6.60 13.58 4.70
C TRP A 55 -5.72 12.39 5.12
N ASP A 56 -5.23 12.38 6.35
CA ASP A 56 -4.42 11.28 6.88
C ASP A 56 -5.22 9.97 6.85
N THR A 57 -6.46 9.99 7.35
CA THR A 57 -7.35 8.82 7.35
C THR A 57 -7.77 8.40 5.94
N ALA A 58 -7.96 9.37 5.04
CA ALA A 58 -8.33 9.08 3.66
C ALA A 58 -7.20 8.41 2.87
N ALA A 59 -5.96 8.83 3.10
CA ALA A 59 -4.79 8.37 2.37
C ALA A 59 -4.15 7.12 2.99
N SER A 60 -4.17 6.96 4.32
CA SER A 60 -3.46 5.89 5.03
C SER A 60 -3.75 4.45 4.56
N PRO A 61 -4.94 4.09 4.02
CA PRO A 61 -5.15 2.74 3.53
C PRO A 61 -4.25 2.36 2.33
N ALA A 62 -3.59 3.32 1.66
CA ALA A 62 -2.59 3.04 0.64
C ALA A 62 -1.39 2.25 1.19
N LEU A 63 -1.04 2.43 2.47
CA LEU A 63 0.02 1.66 3.13
C LEU A 63 -0.34 0.18 3.18
N ASP A 64 -1.56 -0.12 3.60
CA ASP A 64 -2.06 -1.50 3.71
C ASP A 64 -2.11 -2.20 2.36
N MET A 65 -2.46 -1.46 1.30
CA MET A 65 -2.50 -2.00 -0.06
C MET A 65 -1.13 -2.55 -0.51
N TRP A 66 -0.03 -1.91 -0.11
CA TRP A 66 1.31 -2.44 -0.34
C TRP A 66 1.68 -3.54 0.66
N ASN A 67 1.37 -3.36 1.95
CA ASN A 67 1.72 -4.32 3.00
C ASN A 67 1.19 -5.73 2.73
N VAL A 68 -0.01 -5.86 2.14
CA VAL A 68 -0.60 -7.17 1.83
C VAL A 68 0.11 -7.92 0.70
N VAL A 69 0.99 -7.27 -0.08
CA VAL A 69 1.69 -7.89 -1.20
C VAL A 69 3.19 -8.05 -0.99
N MET A 70 3.72 -7.72 0.19
CA MET A 70 5.16 -7.81 0.51
C MET A 70 5.39 -8.60 1.81
N GLN A 71 6.53 -9.29 1.89
CA GLN A 71 6.91 -10.03 3.09
C GLN A 71 7.98 -9.34 3.93
N ARG A 72 8.97 -8.73 3.28
CA ARG A 72 10.22 -8.25 3.92
C ARG A 72 10.29 -6.73 4.01
N LEU A 73 9.16 -6.04 3.92
CA LEU A 73 9.03 -4.63 4.28
C LEU A 73 7.59 -4.35 4.70
N HIS A 74 7.42 -3.43 5.63
CA HIS A 74 6.11 -3.00 6.10
C HIS A 74 6.06 -1.48 6.28
N PHE A 75 5.05 -0.82 5.71
CA PHE A 75 4.74 0.58 6.02
C PHE A 75 3.89 0.68 7.28
N SER A 76 4.24 1.61 8.17
CA SER A 76 3.44 1.95 9.36
C SER A 76 3.14 3.44 9.34
N GLY A 77 1.88 3.83 9.54
CA GLY A 77 1.46 5.22 9.52
C GLY A 77 1.19 5.79 10.91
N VAL A 78 1.76 6.95 11.21
CA VAL A 78 1.38 7.79 12.36
C VAL A 78 0.53 8.94 11.84
N VAL A 79 -0.79 8.88 12.08
CA VAL A 79 -1.75 9.91 11.65
C VAL A 79 -1.74 11.12 12.57
N ASN A 80 -2.14 12.29 12.05
CA ASN A 80 -2.10 13.58 12.74
C ASN A 80 -0.70 13.94 13.26
N SER A 81 0.34 13.54 12.53
CA SER A 81 1.70 13.86 12.91
C SER A 81 1.96 15.36 12.80
N SER A 82 2.60 15.92 13.82
CA SER A 82 3.05 17.31 13.88
C SER A 82 4.58 17.43 13.85
N THR A 83 5.25 16.33 13.52
CA THR A 83 6.70 16.28 13.39
C THR A 83 7.18 17.32 12.37
N PRO A 84 8.20 18.14 12.70
CA PRO A 84 8.77 19.07 11.74
C PRO A 84 9.28 18.32 10.50
N ILE A 85 9.07 18.92 9.33
CA ILE A 85 9.46 18.34 8.05
C ILE A 85 10.76 19.01 7.61
N ALA A 86 11.81 18.23 7.38
CA ALA A 86 13.06 18.70 6.79
C ALA A 86 13.66 17.62 5.89
N SER A 87 14.39 18.03 4.85
CA SER A 87 15.10 17.07 4.01
C SER A 87 16.31 16.51 4.76
N GLY A 88 16.47 15.18 4.78
CA GLY A 88 17.63 14.52 5.36
C GLY A 88 17.62 14.45 6.89
N ASP A 89 16.46 14.51 7.52
CA ASP A 89 16.31 14.45 8.98
C ASP A 89 16.09 13.02 9.52
N GLY A 90 16.04 12.02 8.65
CA GLY A 90 15.78 10.61 8.97
C GLY A 90 14.32 10.31 9.26
N ILE A 91 13.39 11.22 8.95
CA ILE A 91 11.96 11.08 9.17
C ILE A 91 11.27 10.95 7.81
N ASN A 92 10.40 9.96 7.68
CA ASN A 92 9.63 9.75 6.46
C ASN A 92 8.31 10.52 6.56
N SER A 93 8.20 11.71 5.97
CA SER A 93 7.02 12.57 6.11
C SER A 93 6.04 12.39 4.96
N VAL A 94 4.74 12.47 5.21
CA VAL A 94 3.71 12.53 4.15
C VAL A 94 2.87 13.78 4.37
N VAL A 95 3.04 14.80 3.53
CA VAL A 95 2.56 16.16 3.81
C VAL A 95 2.17 16.94 2.56
N PHE A 96 1.32 17.94 2.71
CA PHE A 96 1.11 18.95 1.67
C PHE A 96 2.20 20.02 1.72
N SER A 97 2.78 20.36 0.57
CA SER A 97 3.84 21.36 0.46
C SER A 97 3.63 22.29 -0.74
N ASN A 98 4.19 23.50 -0.65
CA ASN A 98 4.27 24.44 -1.78
C ASN A 98 5.53 24.22 -2.64
N SER A 99 6.48 23.42 -2.16
CA SER A 99 7.77 23.18 -2.80
C SER A 99 8.32 21.80 -2.46
N VAL A 100 9.21 21.28 -3.29
CA VAL A 100 10.04 20.12 -2.97
C VAL A 100 11.29 20.63 -2.26
N PHE A 101 11.20 20.80 -0.94
CA PHE A 101 12.28 21.33 -0.10
C PHE A 101 12.97 22.59 -0.66
N GLY A 102 12.16 23.59 -1.04
CA GLY A 102 12.63 24.85 -1.62
C GLY A 102 12.71 24.86 -3.14
N GLN A 103 12.55 23.72 -3.81
CA GLN A 103 12.45 23.62 -5.27
C GLN A 103 11.00 23.68 -5.74
N SER A 104 10.77 24.21 -6.94
CA SER A 104 9.42 24.20 -7.52
C SER A 104 9.01 22.77 -7.87
N PHE A 105 7.73 22.46 -7.71
CA PHE A 105 7.15 21.28 -8.35
C PHE A 105 7.29 21.38 -9.87
N GLY A 106 7.42 20.24 -10.54
CA GLY A 106 7.37 20.15 -11.99
C GLY A 106 5.99 20.52 -12.54
N SER A 107 5.93 20.80 -13.85
CA SER A 107 4.66 21.10 -14.51
C SER A 107 3.71 19.89 -14.46
N GLY A 108 2.52 20.10 -13.91
CA GLY A 108 1.51 19.04 -13.78
C GLY A 108 1.85 17.96 -12.75
N THR A 109 2.80 18.21 -11.84
CA THR A 109 3.20 17.28 -10.78
C THR A 109 2.20 17.31 -9.62
N LEU A 110 1.59 16.16 -9.31
CA LEU A 110 0.59 16.01 -8.24
C LEU A 110 1.23 15.83 -6.86
N ALA A 111 2.28 15.03 -6.79
CA ALA A 111 3.09 14.81 -5.61
C ALA A 111 4.49 14.38 -6.04
N VAL A 112 5.40 14.35 -5.07
CA VAL A 112 6.78 13.88 -5.26
C VAL A 112 7.19 13.03 -4.09
N THR A 113 7.79 11.88 -4.38
CA THR A 113 8.61 11.14 -3.43
C THR A 113 10.06 11.61 -3.49
N TYR A 114 10.59 12.00 -2.34
CA TYR A 114 11.97 12.44 -2.14
C TYR A 114 12.62 11.48 -1.16
N TYR A 115 13.69 10.78 -1.56
CA TYR A 115 14.36 9.81 -0.69
C TYR A 115 15.84 10.07 -0.55
N ARG A 116 16.41 9.58 0.56
CA ARG A 116 17.86 9.53 0.81
C ARG A 116 18.35 8.10 0.76
N SER A 117 19.51 7.91 0.16
CA SER A 117 20.20 6.62 0.17
C SER A 117 21.70 6.78 0.37
N SER A 118 22.33 5.70 0.85
CA SER A 118 23.77 5.48 0.77
C SER A 118 24.01 4.32 -0.17
N GLY A 119 24.56 4.60 -1.36
CA GLY A 119 24.56 3.63 -2.45
C GLY A 119 23.12 3.25 -2.84
N SER A 120 22.85 1.94 -2.92
CA SER A 120 21.52 1.39 -3.20
C SER A 120 20.63 1.27 -1.97
N THR A 121 21.10 1.64 -0.77
CA THR A 121 20.33 1.45 0.47
C THR A 121 19.63 2.74 0.87
N MET A 122 18.29 2.75 0.82
CA MET A 122 17.47 3.85 1.31
C MET A 122 17.53 3.96 2.84
N SER A 123 17.41 5.19 3.33
CA SER A 123 17.34 5.51 4.76
C SER A 123 16.22 6.48 5.14
N GLU A 124 15.63 7.18 4.16
CA GLU A 124 14.56 8.17 4.36
C GLU A 124 13.75 8.28 3.07
N SER A 125 12.44 8.51 3.19
CA SER A 125 11.53 8.79 2.07
C SER A 125 10.39 9.70 2.51
N ASP A 126 10.38 10.94 2.02
CA ASP A 126 9.28 11.89 2.16
C ASP A 126 8.36 11.87 0.94
N THR A 127 7.07 12.07 1.15
CA THR A 127 6.06 12.29 0.12
C THR A 127 5.44 13.68 0.28
N LEU A 128 5.60 14.50 -0.76
CA LEU A 128 5.22 15.91 -0.78
C LEU A 128 4.10 16.11 -1.79
N PHE A 129 2.86 16.25 -1.30
CA PHE A 129 1.72 16.58 -2.15
C PHE A 129 1.75 18.05 -2.55
N ASN A 130 1.59 18.33 -3.85
CA ASN A 130 1.63 19.68 -4.38
C ASN A 130 0.37 20.46 -3.98
N ARG A 131 0.50 21.40 -3.06
CA ARG A 131 -0.62 22.21 -2.53
C ARG A 131 -1.33 23.05 -3.59
N ALA A 132 -0.70 23.31 -4.74
CA ALA A 132 -1.34 24.02 -5.84
C ALA A 132 -2.45 23.20 -6.53
N GLU A 133 -2.48 21.89 -6.31
CA GLU A 133 -3.43 20.98 -6.93
C GLU A 133 -4.69 20.78 -6.08
N SER A 134 -5.77 20.37 -6.73
CA SER A 134 -7.05 20.09 -6.08
C SER A 134 -7.20 18.59 -5.78
N PHE A 135 -7.35 18.26 -4.50
CA PHE A 135 -7.49 16.88 -4.04
C PHE A 135 -8.87 16.59 -3.43
N ASP A 136 -9.24 15.32 -3.45
CA ASP A 136 -10.35 14.70 -2.72
C ASP A 136 -9.97 13.23 -2.42
N SER A 137 -10.89 12.44 -1.88
CA SER A 137 -10.74 11.00 -1.76
C SER A 137 -11.98 10.29 -2.28
N TYR A 138 -11.81 9.49 -3.32
CA TYR A 138 -12.92 8.81 -4.03
C TYR A 138 -12.45 7.52 -4.74
N ARG A 139 -13.39 6.67 -5.13
CA ARG A 139 -13.10 5.40 -5.84
C ARG A 139 -13.70 5.39 -7.23
N GLY A 140 -13.08 4.65 -8.13
CA GLY A 140 -13.48 4.58 -9.54
C GLY A 140 -12.66 5.52 -10.43
N ALA A 141 -13.17 5.80 -11.62
CA ALA A 141 -12.49 6.58 -12.66
C ALA A 141 -12.11 8.00 -12.21
N LEU A 142 -11.14 8.61 -12.91
CA LEU A 142 -10.72 9.98 -12.69
C LEU A 142 -11.87 10.97 -12.85
N GLN A 143 -11.86 11.98 -11.99
CA GLN A 143 -12.78 13.12 -12.07
C GLN A 143 -12.03 14.34 -12.58
N TYR A 144 -12.70 15.16 -13.40
CA TYR A 144 -12.08 16.35 -13.97
C TYR A 144 -11.76 17.38 -12.89
N GLY A 145 -10.49 17.81 -12.84
CA GLY A 145 -10.03 18.90 -11.97
C GLY A 145 -9.92 18.53 -10.48
N VAL A 146 -10.01 17.26 -10.11
CA VAL A 146 -9.84 16.81 -8.72
C VAL A 146 -9.24 15.41 -8.64
N TYR A 147 -8.21 15.24 -7.82
CA TYR A 147 -7.41 14.01 -7.76
C TYR A 147 -7.59 13.25 -6.45
N ASP A 148 -7.73 11.92 -6.55
CA ASP A 148 -7.84 11.03 -5.39
C ASP A 148 -6.50 10.93 -4.66
N ILE A 149 -6.44 11.47 -3.45
CA ILE A 149 -5.22 11.51 -2.63
C ILE A 149 -4.69 10.10 -2.33
N ARG A 150 -5.58 9.12 -2.18
CA ARG A 150 -5.20 7.75 -1.86
C ARG A 150 -4.56 7.05 -3.04
N ARG A 151 -5.11 7.22 -4.26
CA ARG A 151 -4.50 6.76 -5.52
C ARG A 151 -3.10 7.35 -5.68
N ILE A 152 -2.94 8.64 -5.41
CA ILE A 152 -1.63 9.29 -5.54
C ILE A 152 -0.68 8.76 -4.49
N LEU A 153 -1.08 8.67 -3.21
CA LEU A 153 -0.21 8.09 -2.18
C LEU A 153 0.18 6.65 -2.52
N LEU A 154 -0.73 5.85 -3.07
CA LEU A 154 -0.44 4.48 -3.50
C LEU A 154 0.71 4.46 -4.53
N HIS A 155 0.70 5.37 -5.50
CA HIS A 155 1.78 5.53 -6.47
C HIS A 155 3.08 5.99 -5.78
N GLU A 156 3.02 7.04 -4.96
CA GLU A 156 4.21 7.60 -4.29
C GLU A 156 4.89 6.58 -3.37
N LEU A 157 4.10 5.75 -2.70
CA LEU A 157 4.63 4.65 -1.91
C LEU A 157 5.39 3.62 -2.77
N GLY A 158 5.05 3.45 -4.05
CA GLY A 158 5.84 2.62 -4.95
C GLY A 158 7.24 3.20 -5.19
N HIS A 159 7.38 4.52 -5.35
CA HIS A 159 8.72 5.14 -5.34
C HIS A 159 9.41 4.99 -3.99
N ALA A 160 8.69 5.15 -2.88
CA ALA A 160 9.23 4.95 -1.54
C ALA A 160 9.71 3.51 -1.30
N LEU A 161 9.17 2.54 -2.06
CA LEU A 161 9.66 1.16 -2.10
C LEU A 161 10.90 0.98 -2.98
N GLY A 162 11.10 1.83 -4.00
CA GLY A 162 12.17 1.71 -4.98
C GLY A 162 11.70 1.31 -6.38
N LEU A 163 10.40 1.41 -6.66
CA LEU A 163 9.84 1.19 -8.00
C LEU A 163 9.95 2.48 -8.82
N ALA A 164 10.33 2.32 -10.08
CA ALA A 164 10.36 3.41 -11.05
C ALA A 164 9.16 3.30 -12.00
N HIS A 165 8.93 4.34 -12.79
CA HIS A 165 7.89 4.35 -13.80
C HIS A 165 8.18 3.36 -14.94
N PRO A 166 7.27 2.41 -15.26
CA PRO A 166 7.46 1.51 -16.39
C PRO A 166 7.46 2.21 -17.74
N ASP A 167 6.58 3.21 -17.94
CA ASP A 167 6.43 3.94 -19.20
C ASP A 167 7.62 4.85 -19.52
N ASP A 168 8.24 5.49 -18.51
CA ASP A 168 9.49 6.24 -18.71
C ASP A 168 10.68 5.31 -19.05
N ASN A 169 10.58 4.03 -18.70
CA ASN A 169 11.56 3.00 -19.02
C ASN A 169 11.21 2.19 -20.28
N GLY A 170 10.24 2.66 -21.07
CA GLY A 170 9.86 2.09 -22.37
C GLY A 170 8.94 0.87 -22.30
N GLN A 171 8.38 0.55 -21.14
CA GLN A 171 7.37 -0.50 -20.99
C GLN A 171 5.98 0.04 -21.32
N ASN A 172 5.11 -0.82 -21.85
CA ASN A 172 3.71 -0.49 -22.10
C ASN A 172 2.83 -1.48 -21.33
N VAL A 173 2.62 -1.17 -20.06
CA VAL A 173 1.96 -2.03 -19.07
C VAL A 173 0.90 -1.24 -18.31
N VAL A 174 -0.08 -1.96 -17.78
CA VAL A 174 -1.10 -1.39 -16.90
C VAL A 174 -0.53 -1.42 -15.48
N ALA A 175 -0.14 -0.24 -14.96
CA ALA A 175 0.53 -0.10 -13.68
C ALA A 175 0.03 1.15 -12.95
N ILE A 176 -0.11 1.08 -11.63
CA ILE A 176 -0.30 2.30 -10.82
C ILE A 176 0.94 3.18 -10.94
N MET A 177 2.11 2.57 -11.12
CA MET A 177 3.41 3.24 -11.24
C MET A 177 3.67 3.91 -12.59
N ASN A 178 2.74 3.94 -13.54
CA ASN A 178 2.97 4.75 -14.74
C ASN A 178 3.04 6.25 -14.38
N SER A 179 3.91 6.99 -15.08
CA SER A 179 4.19 8.42 -14.83
C SER A 179 2.95 9.32 -14.92
N ASN A 180 1.95 8.90 -15.69
CA ASN A 180 0.69 9.61 -15.84
C ASN A 180 -0.43 8.93 -15.06
N ILE A 181 -1.12 9.72 -14.24
CA ILE A 181 -2.28 9.24 -13.48
C ILE A 181 -3.38 8.71 -14.42
N SER A 182 -4.03 7.62 -14.01
CA SER A 182 -5.08 6.94 -14.77
C SER A 182 -6.27 6.56 -13.88
N ASP A 183 -7.25 5.86 -14.45
CA ASP A 183 -8.42 5.36 -13.71
C ASP A 183 -8.08 4.27 -12.69
N LEU A 184 -6.85 3.75 -12.70
CA LEU A 184 -6.40 2.74 -11.74
C LEU A 184 -6.35 3.31 -10.31
N TYR A 185 -6.94 2.61 -9.34
CA TYR A 185 -6.88 2.98 -7.92
C TYR A 185 -6.51 1.78 -7.03
N THR A 186 -5.96 0.73 -7.64
CA THR A 186 -5.45 -0.49 -6.99
C THR A 186 -4.16 -0.91 -7.67
N LEU A 187 -3.32 -1.66 -6.93
CA LEU A 187 -2.11 -2.25 -7.48
C LEU A 187 -2.44 -3.21 -8.63
N GLN A 188 -1.58 -3.22 -9.64
CA GLN A 188 -1.62 -4.10 -10.79
C GLN A 188 -0.50 -5.14 -10.69
N THR A 189 -0.52 -6.11 -11.61
CA THR A 189 0.47 -7.20 -11.62
C THR A 189 1.90 -6.70 -11.75
N ASP A 190 2.14 -5.65 -12.54
CA ASP A 190 3.46 -5.03 -12.71
C ASP A 190 3.99 -4.47 -11.37
N ASP A 191 3.17 -3.65 -10.72
CA ASP A 191 3.45 -3.04 -9.41
C ASP A 191 3.77 -4.10 -8.34
N ILE A 192 2.93 -5.15 -8.27
CA ILE A 192 3.09 -6.26 -7.32
C ILE A 192 4.38 -7.03 -7.61
N SER A 193 4.67 -7.31 -8.89
CA SER A 193 5.87 -8.05 -9.27
C SER A 193 7.14 -7.30 -8.89
N GLY A 194 7.17 -5.98 -9.09
CA GLY A 194 8.29 -5.13 -8.67
C GLY A 194 8.47 -5.13 -7.15
N ALA A 195 7.40 -4.90 -6.40
CA ALA A 195 7.48 -4.90 -4.94
C ALA A 195 7.88 -6.26 -4.37
N GLN A 196 7.40 -7.36 -4.96
CA GLN A 196 7.76 -8.72 -4.56
C GLN A 196 9.17 -9.10 -4.98
N TYR A 197 9.70 -8.54 -6.06
CA TYR A 197 11.10 -8.69 -6.39
C TYR A 197 12.00 -8.07 -5.30
N LEU A 198 11.69 -6.84 -4.88
CA LEU A 198 12.45 -6.14 -3.83
C LEU A 198 12.28 -6.81 -2.46
N TYR A 199 11.04 -7.08 -2.05
CA TYR A 199 10.69 -7.41 -0.67
C TYR A 199 10.08 -8.80 -0.49
N GLY A 200 10.02 -9.62 -1.53
CA GLY A 200 9.44 -10.97 -1.49
C GLY A 200 7.92 -10.97 -1.44
N ALA A 201 7.31 -11.98 -2.10
CA ALA A 201 5.89 -12.26 -1.94
C ALA A 201 5.59 -12.74 -0.52
N PRO A 202 4.43 -12.37 0.07
CA PRO A 202 3.96 -12.98 1.30
C PRO A 202 4.01 -14.48 1.14
N THR A 203 4.56 -15.18 2.13
CA THR A 203 4.44 -16.62 2.14
C THR A 203 2.96 -16.92 2.10
N SER A 204 2.54 -17.64 1.06
CA SER A 204 1.22 -18.27 1.04
C SER A 204 1.20 -19.23 2.22
N THR A 205 0.87 -18.73 3.40
CA THR A 205 0.28 -19.60 4.39
C THR A 205 -1.01 -20.01 3.71
N THR A 206 -1.04 -21.25 3.21
CA THR A 206 -2.28 -21.93 2.88
C THR A 206 -3.14 -21.78 4.13
N THR A 207 -3.94 -20.72 4.14
CA THR A 207 -4.84 -20.45 5.23
C THR A 207 -6.01 -21.30 4.85
N THR A 208 -5.97 -22.54 5.28
CA THR A 208 -7.18 -23.31 5.40
C THR A 208 -8.05 -22.55 6.39
N ALA A 209 -8.85 -21.61 5.91
CA ALA A 209 -9.77 -20.88 6.77
C ALA A 209 -10.79 -21.91 7.25
N LYS A 210 -10.99 -21.96 8.57
CA LYS A 210 -11.95 -22.84 9.21
C LYS A 210 -13.21 -22.02 9.48
N ILE A 211 -14.31 -22.38 8.84
CA ILE A 211 -15.63 -21.81 9.12
C ILE A 211 -16.38 -22.77 10.05
N TYR A 212 -16.87 -22.27 11.18
CA TYR A 212 -17.71 -23.04 12.09
C TYR A 212 -19.18 -22.80 11.77
N TRP A 213 -19.82 -23.78 11.14
CA TRP A 213 -21.23 -23.69 10.78
C TRP A 213 -22.12 -24.41 11.80
N GLN A 214 -23.25 -23.80 12.13
CA GLN A 214 -24.28 -24.39 12.98
C GLN A 214 -25.67 -24.33 12.33
N ASN A 215 -26.41 -25.44 12.38
CA ASN A 215 -27.84 -25.49 12.07
C ASN A 215 -28.65 -25.27 13.35
N SER A 216 -29.24 -24.08 13.50
CA SER A 216 -30.03 -23.73 14.68
C SER A 216 -31.35 -24.50 14.82
N SER A 217 -31.82 -25.15 13.75
CA SER A 217 -33.07 -25.94 13.75
C SER A 217 -32.85 -27.41 14.08
N THR A 218 -31.73 -28.00 13.63
CA THR A 218 -31.43 -29.43 13.83
C THR A 218 -30.38 -29.69 14.89
N GLY A 219 -29.58 -28.69 15.26
CA GLY A 219 -28.45 -28.84 16.18
C GLY A 219 -27.17 -29.36 15.53
N GLU A 220 -27.16 -29.57 14.21
CA GLU A 220 -25.97 -30.01 13.47
C GLU A 220 -24.86 -28.95 13.49
N ARG A 221 -23.61 -29.40 13.64
CA ARG A 221 -22.42 -28.54 13.65
C ARG A 221 -21.32 -29.11 12.77
N GLN A 222 -20.65 -28.21 12.05
CA GLN A 222 -19.61 -28.58 11.10
C GLN A 222 -18.45 -27.58 11.15
N ILE A 223 -17.26 -28.06 10.79
CA ILE A 223 -16.10 -27.23 10.43
C ILE A 223 -15.91 -27.36 8.93
N TRP A 224 -15.93 -26.25 8.21
CA TRP A 224 -15.57 -26.19 6.80
C TRP A 224 -14.13 -25.73 6.66
N LEU A 225 -13.35 -26.51 5.92
CA LEU A 225 -11.98 -26.18 5.55
C LEU A 225 -12.03 -25.49 4.19
N MET A 226 -11.58 -24.24 4.14
CA MET A 226 -11.65 -23.38 2.95
C MET A 226 -10.25 -23.05 2.44
N ASN A 227 -10.02 -23.14 1.13
CA ASN A 227 -8.83 -22.58 0.48
C ASN A 227 -9.28 -21.34 -0.32
N GLY A 228 -9.07 -20.15 0.25
CA GLY A 228 -9.71 -18.94 -0.25
C GLY A 228 -11.24 -19.04 -0.16
N THR A 229 -11.94 -18.88 -1.29
CA THR A 229 -13.40 -19.04 -1.39
C THR A 229 -13.85 -20.48 -1.68
N VAL A 230 -12.91 -21.41 -1.87
CA VAL A 230 -13.21 -22.79 -2.25
C VAL A 230 -13.39 -23.65 -1.01
N HIS A 231 -14.55 -24.30 -0.88
CA HIS A 231 -14.75 -25.37 0.11
C HIS A 231 -13.91 -26.58 -0.27
N THR A 232 -13.05 -27.03 0.64
CA THR A 232 -12.10 -28.13 0.39
C THR A 232 -12.44 -29.39 1.16
N ALA A 233 -13.02 -29.26 2.36
CA ALA A 233 -13.43 -30.41 3.17
C ALA A 233 -14.39 -29.98 4.30
N THR A 234 -15.13 -30.96 4.82
CA THR A 234 -16.01 -30.79 5.99
C THR A 234 -15.62 -31.77 7.09
N ALA A 235 -15.52 -31.30 8.32
CA ALA A 235 -15.48 -32.15 9.52
C ALA A 235 -16.79 -31.97 10.30
N SER A 236 -17.48 -33.07 10.60
CA SER A 236 -18.68 -33.02 11.43
C SER A 236 -18.29 -32.93 12.91
N LEU A 237 -18.99 -32.07 13.65
CA LEU A 237 -18.91 -31.98 15.11
C LEU A 237 -20.14 -32.64 15.79
N GLY A 238 -20.95 -33.36 15.01
CA GLY A 238 -22.16 -34.02 15.47
C GLY A 238 -23.36 -33.09 15.66
N ILE A 239 -24.40 -33.63 16.29
CA ILE A 239 -25.64 -32.93 16.62
C ILE A 239 -25.64 -32.63 18.13
N VAL A 240 -25.85 -31.37 18.50
CA VAL A 240 -25.92 -30.91 19.88
C VAL A 240 -27.25 -30.20 20.11
N PRO A 241 -27.89 -30.32 21.29
CA PRO A 241 -29.17 -29.64 21.56
C PRO A 241 -29.15 -28.15 21.20
N THR A 242 -30.20 -27.69 20.53
CA THR A 242 -30.33 -26.33 19.94
C THR A 242 -30.31 -25.20 20.97
N GLN A 243 -30.42 -25.51 22.26
CA GLN A 243 -30.20 -24.57 23.36
C GLN A 243 -28.74 -24.11 23.49
N TRP A 244 -27.79 -24.82 22.87
CA TRP A 244 -26.38 -24.45 22.84
C TRP A 244 -26.00 -23.79 21.52
N ASN A 245 -25.31 -22.63 21.60
CA ASN A 245 -24.75 -21.93 20.46
C ASN A 245 -23.21 -21.96 20.51
N ILE A 246 -22.57 -21.89 19.35
CA ILE A 246 -21.12 -21.63 19.26
C ILE A 246 -20.90 -20.19 19.72
N SER A 247 -20.23 -20.00 20.87
CA SER A 247 -20.08 -18.69 21.51
C SER A 247 -18.75 -18.00 21.21
N THR A 248 -17.73 -18.75 20.82
CA THR A 248 -16.41 -18.23 20.45
C THR A 248 -15.71 -19.24 19.53
N SER A 249 -14.88 -18.73 18.63
CA SER A 249 -13.78 -19.48 18.02
C SER A 249 -12.47 -19.12 18.72
N ALA A 250 -11.55 -20.06 18.80
CA ALA A 250 -10.21 -19.87 19.34
C ALA A 250 -9.20 -20.70 18.53
N ASP A 251 -7.94 -20.34 18.61
CA ASP A 251 -6.85 -21.16 18.08
C ASP A 251 -6.56 -22.31 19.06
N PHE A 252 -7.11 -23.49 18.77
CA PHE A 252 -6.94 -24.68 19.61
C PHE A 252 -5.69 -25.51 19.25
N ASN A 253 -4.98 -25.16 18.17
CA ASN A 253 -3.80 -25.90 17.71
C ASN A 253 -2.50 -25.08 17.68
N GLY A 254 -2.54 -23.83 18.13
CA GLY A 254 -1.36 -22.99 18.34
C GLY A 254 -0.73 -22.49 17.04
N ASP A 255 -1.50 -22.40 15.95
CA ASP A 255 -1.01 -21.91 14.65
C ASP A 255 -1.15 -20.39 14.46
N GLY A 256 -1.60 -19.68 15.51
CA GLY A 256 -1.79 -18.24 15.54
C GLY A 256 -3.06 -17.77 14.83
N LYS A 257 -3.95 -18.68 14.40
CA LYS A 257 -5.15 -18.32 13.63
C LYS A 257 -6.43 -18.66 14.40
N VAL A 258 -7.21 -17.63 14.70
CA VAL A 258 -8.57 -17.80 15.23
C VAL A 258 -9.47 -18.23 14.06
N GLY A 259 -10.09 -19.41 14.14
CA GLY A 259 -11.09 -19.81 13.14
C GLY A 259 -12.27 -18.83 13.15
N ILE A 260 -13.05 -18.75 12.08
CA ILE A 260 -14.18 -17.80 12.01
C ILE A 260 -15.48 -18.59 12.22
N VAL A 261 -16.39 -18.04 13.03
CA VAL A 261 -17.76 -18.56 13.17
C VAL A 261 -18.64 -17.91 12.11
#